data_AF-A0A928GWL0-F1
#
_entry.id   AF-A0A928GWL0-F1
#
_cell.length_a   1.000
_cell.length_b   1.000
_cell.length_c   1.000
_cell.angle_alpha   90.00
_cell.angle_beta   90.00
_cell.angle_gamma   90.00
#
_symmetry.space_group_name_H-M   'P 1'
#
loop_
_entity.id
_entity.type
_entity.pdbx_description
1 polymer ?
#
loop_
_entity_poly.entity_id
_entity_poly.type
_entity_poly.pdbx_seq_one_letter_code
_entity_poly.pdbx_strand_id
1 'polypeptide(L)' 'LKETEIPLTARIMAIADVFDAISQKRCYRDAMPLDKCFEIIKDGRETDFDPLLVDIFVEIRPKVEKVYELIYS' A
#
# COMPACT_ATOMS: atom_id res chain seq x y z
N LEU A 1 -16.09 -8.92 7.82
CA LEU A 1 -15.98 -8.08 9.03
C LEU A 1 -16.37 -6.67 8.64
N LYS A 2 -17.17 -5.95 9.42
CA LYS A 2 -17.48 -4.53 9.11
C LYS A 2 -16.24 -3.68 9.46
N GLU A 3 -15.88 -2.73 8.59
CA GLU A 3 -14.65 -1.92 8.65
C GLU A 3 -14.43 -1.16 9.97
N THR A 4 -15.48 -0.94 10.76
CA THR A 4 -15.44 -0.26 12.05
C THR A 4 -15.07 -1.18 13.23
N GLU A 5 -15.03 -2.50 13.04
CA GLU A 5 -14.60 -3.46 14.08
C GLU A 5 -13.10 -3.78 14.00
N ILE A 6 -12.46 -3.51 12.86
CA ILE A 6 -11.03 -3.73 12.67
C ILE A 6 -10.27 -2.52 13.23
N PRO A 7 -9.31 -2.72 14.15
CA PRO A 7 -8.51 -1.62 14.70
C PRO A 7 -7.87 -0.78 13.60
N LEU A 8 -7.83 0.55 13.78
CA LEU A 8 -7.23 1.48 12.83
C LEU A 8 -5.81 1.05 12.42
N THR A 9 -5.00 0.63 13.39
CA THR A 9 -3.63 0.15 13.17
C THR A 9 -3.56 -1.05 12.24
N ALA A 10 -4.49 -2.01 12.37
CA ALA A 10 -4.53 -3.19 11.51
C ALA A 10 -4.90 -2.82 10.06
N ARG A 11 -5.80 -1.85 9.87
CA ARG A 11 -6.18 -1.36 8.53
C ARG A 11 -5.03 -0.60 7.86
N ILE A 12 -4.29 0.21 8.61
CA ILE A 12 -3.07 0.88 8.12
C ILE A 12 -2.03 -0.17 7.72
N MET A 13 -1.81 -1.16 8.58
CA MET A 13 -0.84 -2.23 8.31
C MET A 13 -1.20 -3.07 7.09
N ALA A 14 -2.49 -3.30 6.81
CA ALA A 14 -2.92 -4.04 5.63
C ALA A 14 -2.45 -3.37 4.33
N ILE A 15 -2.60 -2.04 4.22
CA ILE A 15 -2.12 -1.28 3.06
C ILE A 15 -0.59 -1.34 2.98
N ALA A 16 0.09 -1.09 4.11
CA ALA A 16 1.55 -1.07 4.15
C ALA A 16 2.18 -2.43 3.78
N ASP A 17 1.63 -3.54 4.30
CA ASP A 17 2.12 -4.90 4.06
C ASP A 17 1.94 -5.31 2.59
N VAL A 18 0.78 -5.03 2.01
CA VAL A 18 0.52 -5.33 0.59
C VAL A 18 1.44 -4.48 -0.30
N PHE A 19 1.55 -3.17 -0.04
CA PHE A 19 2.41 -2.29 -0.82
C PHE A 19 3.87 -2.72 -0.78
N ASP A 20 4.40 -3.05 0.39
CA ASP A 20 5.78 -3.52 0.54
C ASP A 20 6.00 -4.85 -0.18
N ALA A 21 5.06 -5.80 -0.04
CA ALA A 21 5.14 -7.11 -0.67
C ALA A 21 5.16 -7.05 -2.21
N ILE A 22 4.49 -6.06 -2.81
CA ILE A 22 4.39 -5.92 -4.27
C ILE A 22 5.43 -4.98 -4.89
N SER A 23 5.97 -4.05 -4.11
CA SER A 23 6.99 -3.09 -4.57
C SER A 23 8.40 -3.65 -4.50
N GLN A 24 8.66 -4.62 -3.62
CA GLN A 24 9.98 -5.26 -3.50
C GLN A 24 10.28 -6.27 -4.61
N LYS A 25 11.56 -6.32 -5.01
CA LYS A 25 12.12 -7.45 -5.77
C LYS A 25 12.34 -8.63 -4.83
N ARG A 26 11.73 -9.78 -5.15
CA ARG A 26 11.96 -11.06 -4.47
C ARG A 26 12.74 -12.00 -5.37
N CYS A 27 13.34 -13.05 -4.82
CA CYS A 27 14.15 -14.01 -5.60
C CYS A 27 13.38 -14.65 -6.78
N TYR A 28 12.03 -14.63 -6.73
CA TYR A 28 11.13 -15.18 -7.74
C TYR A 28 10.28 -14.12 -8.48
N ARG A 29 10.46 -12.82 -8.20
CA ARG A 29 9.63 -11.75 -8.79
C ARG A 29 10.40 -10.44 -8.86
N ASP A 30 10.47 -9.84 -10.04
CA ASP A 30 10.95 -8.47 -10.17
C ASP A 30 10.02 -7.48 -9.46
N ALA A 31 10.61 -6.40 -8.92
CA ALA A 31 9.86 -5.30 -8.33
C ALA A 31 8.84 -4.76 -9.34
N MET A 32 7.58 -4.59 -8.93
CA MET A 32 6.64 -3.89 -9.78
C MET A 32 6.94 -2.39 -9.80
N PRO A 33 6.72 -1.70 -10.95
CA PRO A 33 6.81 -0.25 -10.98
C PRO A 33 5.90 0.37 -9.93
N LEU A 34 6.37 1.39 -9.21
CA LEU A 34 5.62 2.02 -8.12
C LEU A 34 4.23 2.49 -8.57
N ASP A 35 4.10 3.02 -9.78
CA ASP A 35 2.79 3.37 -10.37
C ASP A 35 1.80 2.21 -10.30
N LYS A 36 2.24 1.02 -10.69
CA LYS A 36 1.42 -0.19 -10.68
C LYS A 36 1.10 -0.65 -9.26
N CYS A 37 2.02 -0.45 -8.31
CA CYS A 37 1.75 -0.72 -6.90
C CYS A 37 0.63 0.18 -6.37
N PHE A 38 0.67 1.49 -6.67
CA PHE A 38 -0.39 2.42 -6.30
C PHE A 38 -1.72 2.11 -6.99
N GLU A 39 -1.72 1.69 -8.26
CA GLU A 39 -2.92 1.22 -8.96
C GLU A 39 -3.55 0.02 -8.24
N ILE A 40 -2.77 -0.99 -7.86
CA ILE A 40 -3.28 -2.17 -7.14
C ILE A 40 -3.92 -1.77 -5.80
N ILE A 41 -3.29 -0.87 -5.04
CA ILE A 41 -3.86 -0.38 -3.77
C ILE A 41 -5.17 0.38 -4.03
N LYS A 42 -5.23 1.20 -5.09
CA LYS A 42 -6.41 1.97 -5.48
C LYS A 42 -7.56 1.06 -5.95
N ASP A 43 -7.26 -0.01 -6.67
CA ASP A 43 -8.24 -0.96 -7.16
C ASP A 43 -8.87 -1.78 -6.02
N GLY A 44 -8.12 -1.98 -4.91
CA GLY A 44 -8.62 -2.63 -3.69
C GLY A 44 -9.45 -1.72 -2.77
N ARG A 45 -9.76 -0.48 -3.18
CA ARG A 45 -10.58 0.47 -2.43
C ARG A 45 -12.00 -0.08 -2.25
N GLU A 46 -12.54 -0.03 -1.04
CA GLU A 46 -13.88 -0.57 -0.65
C GLU A 46 -13.98 -2.10 -0.61
N THR A 47 -13.00 -2.85 -1.12
CA THR A 47 -12.97 -4.33 -1.06
C THR A 47 -11.98 -4.82 -0.02
N ASP A 48 -10.70 -4.57 -0.27
CA ASP A 48 -9.58 -5.11 0.49
C ASP A 48 -9.07 -4.11 1.53
N PHE A 49 -9.33 -2.82 1.30
CA PHE A 49 -8.82 -1.72 2.09
C PHE A 49 -9.89 -0.70 2.46
N ASP A 50 -9.71 -0.09 3.64
CA ASP A 50 -10.50 1.05 4.10
C ASP A 50 -10.38 2.21 3.09
N PRO A 51 -11.49 2.68 2.51
CA PRO A 51 -11.47 3.68 1.45
C PRO A 51 -10.78 4.99 1.85
N LEU A 52 -10.98 5.42 3.10
CA LEU A 52 -10.35 6.65 3.60
C LEU A 52 -8.84 6.50 3.68
N LEU A 53 -8.35 5.33 4.08
CA LEU A 53 -6.92 5.07 4.17
C LEU A 53 -6.28 4.94 2.79
N VAL A 54 -6.98 4.37 1.80
CA VAL A 54 -6.52 4.34 0.40
C VAL A 54 -6.39 5.75 -0.14
N ASP A 55 -7.41 6.59 0.05
CA ASP A 55 -7.43 7.97 -0.44
C ASP A 55 -6.26 8.77 0.18
N ILE A 56 -6.04 8.65 1.49
CA ILE A 56 -4.89 9.27 2.18
C ILE A 56 -3.56 8.71 1.65
N PHE A 57 -3.43 7.40 1.48
CA PHE A 57 -2.19 6.76 1.03
C PHE A 57 -1.77 7.27 -0.37
N VAL A 58 -2.74 7.42 -1.27
CA VAL A 58 -2.53 8.00 -2.61
C VAL A 58 -2.20 9.49 -2.53
N GLU A 59 -2.86 10.26 -1.65
CA GLU A 59 -2.55 11.68 -1.44
C GLU A 59 -1.11 11.90 -0.95
N ILE A 60 -0.63 11.05 -0.04
CA ILE A 60 0.73 11.13 0.50
C ILE A 60 1.78 10.40 -0.34
N ARG A 61 1.44 9.96 -1.57
CA ARG A 61 2.34 9.23 -2.48
C ARG A 61 3.78 9.79 -2.54
N PRO A 62 4.03 11.11 -2.67
CA PRO A 62 5.39 11.64 -2.70
C PRO A 62 6.22 11.32 -1.44
N LYS A 63 5.56 11.20 -0.27
CA LYS A 63 6.23 10.80 0.97
C LYS A 63 6.54 9.31 0.99
N VAL A 64 5.62 8.49 0.48
CA VAL A 64 5.78 7.03 0.40
C VAL A 64 6.94 6.69 -0.54
N GLU A 65 7.00 7.32 -1.72
CA GLU A 65 8.08 7.13 -2.68
C GLU A 65 9.44 7.52 -2.08
N LYS A 66 9.50 8.65 -1.35
CA LYS A 66 10.72 9.05 -0.64
C LYS A 66 11.16 8.02 0.41
N VAL A 67 10.23 7.42 1.15
CA VAL A 67 10.55 6.37 2.12
C VAL A 67 11.02 5.10 1.41
N TYR A 68 10.37 4.72 0.31
CA TYR A 68 10.78 3.60 -0.52
C TYR A 68 12.22 3.78 -1.05
N GLU A 69 12.53 4.95 -1.60
CA GLU A 69 13.89 5.28 -2.05
C GLU A 69 14.89 5.14 -0.91
N LEU A 70 14.63 5.69 0.28
CA LEU A 70 15.55 5.60 1.42
C LEU A 70 15.83 4.17 1.91
N ILE A 71 14.89 3.24 1.69
CA ILE A 71 15.03 1.85 2.14
C ILE A 71 15.69 0.98 1.05
N TYR A 72 15.43 1.27 -0.23
CA TYR A 72 15.80 0.40 -1.34
C TYR A 72 16.84 1.00 -2.33
N SER A 73 17.33 2.22 -2.09
CA SER A 73 18.53 2.78 -2.73
C SER A 73 19.80 2.23 -2.10
#